data_AF-A0A6I7Q825-F1
#
_entry.id   AF-A0A6I7Q825-F1
#
_cell.length_a   1.000
_cell.length_b   1.000
_cell.length_c   1.000
_cell.angle_alpha   90.00
_cell.angle_beta   90.00
_cell.angle_gamma   90.00
#
_symmetry.space_group_name_H-M   'P 1'
#
loop_
_entity.id
_entity.type
_entity.pdbx_description
1 polymer ?
#
loop_
_entity_poly.entity_id
_entity_poly.type
_entity_poly.pdbx_seq_one_letter_code
_entity_poly.pdbx_strand_id
1 'polypeptide(L)'
;MIALDTNILVRYLLNDDEAQAEIAEMLLASGKTCFIPITVWLELVGVLECYDCQRQDIAKALRHLLGLPHCKRENPWPCCAP
;
A
#
# COMPACT_ATOMS: atom_id res chain seq x y z
N MET A 1 -5.68 -9.53 11.54
CA MET A 1 -5.42 -9.03 10.17
C MET A 1 -5.92 -7.61 10.12
N ILE A 2 -5.10 -6.66 9.65
CA ILE A 2 -5.45 -5.24 9.57
C ILE A 2 -5.68 -4.90 8.10
N ALA A 3 -6.82 -4.32 7.76
CA ALA A 3 -7.03 -3.72 6.45
C ALA A 3 -6.32 -2.36 6.42
N LEU A 4 -5.45 -2.17 5.45
CA LEU A 4 -4.75 -0.90 5.23
C LEU A 4 -5.63 0.04 4.42
N ASP A 5 -5.55 1.31 4.76
CA ASP A 5 -6.21 2.41 4.07
C ASP A 5 -5.21 3.15 3.17
N THR A 6 -5.73 3.85 2.17
CA THR A 6 -4.92 4.66 1.24
C THR A 6 -4.06 5.67 1.98
N ASN A 7 -4.57 6.31 3.05
CA ASN A 7 -3.81 7.31 3.79
C ASN A 7 -2.54 6.72 4.41
N ILE A 8 -2.62 5.54 5.02
CA ILE A 8 -1.43 4.88 5.62
C ILE A 8 -0.37 4.62 4.55
N LEU A 9 -0.80 4.15 3.38
CA LEU A 9 0.11 3.86 2.27
C LEU A 9 0.74 5.12 1.69
N VAL A 10 -0.02 6.22 1.60
CA VAL A 10 0.49 7.52 1.15
C VAL A 10 1.54 8.06 2.11
N ARG A 11 1.28 8.05 3.43
CA ARG A 11 2.26 8.48 4.45
C ARG A 11 3.54 7.67 4.36
N TYR A 12 3.41 6.36 4.20
CA TYR A 12 4.55 5.47 4.05
C TYR A 12 5.36 5.69 2.76
N LEU A 13 4.68 5.94 1.63
CA LEU A 13 5.34 6.04 0.32
C LEU A 13 5.93 7.42 0.05
N LEU A 14 5.22 8.47 0.43
CA LEU A 14 5.59 9.85 0.09
C LEU A 14 6.32 10.58 1.22
N ASN A 15 6.22 10.09 2.46
CA ASN A 15 6.77 10.75 3.63
C ASN A 15 6.36 12.25 3.70
N ASP A 16 5.09 12.54 3.38
CA ASP A 16 4.57 13.90 3.25
C ASP A 16 4.19 14.54 4.60
N ASP A 17 4.08 13.73 5.64
CA ASP A 17 4.01 14.13 7.05
C ASP A 17 4.94 13.20 7.84
N GLU A 18 6.06 13.73 8.32
CA GLU A 18 7.13 12.93 8.96
C GLU A 18 6.61 12.12 10.16
N ALA A 19 5.77 12.72 11.00
CA ALA A 19 5.27 12.05 12.20
C ALA A 19 4.31 10.91 11.83
N GLN A 20 3.45 11.13 10.84
CA GLN A 20 2.53 10.09 10.36
C GLN A 20 3.25 9.01 9.54
N ALA A 21 4.32 9.37 8.81
CA ALA A 21 5.13 8.43 8.06
C ALA A 21 5.87 7.46 8.98
N GLU A 22 6.45 7.96 10.08
CA GLU A 22 7.08 7.11 11.10
C GLU A 22 6.07 6.11 11.69
N ILE A 23 4.86 6.57 12.01
CA ILE A 23 3.79 5.70 12.52
C ILE A 23 3.39 4.65 11.48
N ALA A 24 3.26 5.03 10.21
CA ALA A 24 2.93 4.12 9.13
C ALA A 24 4.02 3.06 8.91
N GLU A 25 5.29 3.47 8.95
CA GLU A 25 6.43 2.56 8.86
C GLU A 25 6.46 1.58 10.05
N MET A 26 6.29 2.07 11.28
CA MET A 26 6.19 1.22 12.47
C MET A 26 5.04 0.21 12.37
N LEU A 27 3.90 0.62 11.84
CA LEU A 27 2.75 -0.27 11.63
C LEU A 27 3.11 -1.39 10.64
N LEU A 28 3.72 -1.06 9.51
CA LEU A 28 4.11 -2.02 8.47
C LEU A 28 5.26 -2.93 8.92
N ALA A 29 6.16 -2.42 9.76
CA ALA A 29 7.26 -3.17 10.37
C ALA A 29 6.84 -4.03 11.57
N SER A 30 5.63 -3.83 12.12
CA SER A 30 5.17 -4.50 13.36
C SER A 30 5.00 -6.02 13.26
N GLY A 31 5.18 -6.62 12.07
CA GLY A 31 4.99 -8.05 11.82
C GLY A 31 3.52 -8.50 11.82
N LYS A 32 2.58 -7.57 12.01
CA LYS A 32 1.14 -7.87 11.91
C LYS A 32 0.78 -8.17 10.47
N THR A 33 -0.08 -9.18 10.26
CA THR A 33 -0.63 -9.46 8.94
C THR A 33 -1.52 -8.30 8.50
N CYS A 34 -1.12 -7.63 7.43
CA CYS A 34 -1.83 -6.55 6.78
C CYS A 34 -2.49 -7.06 5.49
N PHE A 35 -3.48 -6.31 5.02
CA PHE A 35 -4.20 -6.59 3.80
C PHE A 35 -4.53 -5.28 3.11
N ILE A 36 -4.33 -5.23 1.79
CA ILE A 36 -4.66 -4.05 0.98
C ILE A 36 -5.83 -4.42 0.06
N PRO A 37 -7.04 -3.90 0.31
CA PRO A 37 -8.20 -4.11 -0.56
C PRO A 37 -7.96 -3.61 -1.99
N ILE A 38 -8.58 -4.23 -2.98
CA ILE A 38 -8.50 -3.81 -4.39
C ILE A 38 -8.92 -2.35 -4.59
N THR A 39 -9.90 -1.87 -3.83
CA THR A 39 -10.33 -0.47 -3.86
C THR A 39 -9.25 0.49 -3.39
N VAL A 40 -8.46 0.11 -2.39
CA VAL A 40 -7.34 0.91 -1.86
C VAL A 40 -6.20 0.97 -2.89
N TRP A 41 -5.96 -0.10 -3.64
CA TRP A 41 -5.02 -0.05 -4.77
C TRP A 41 -5.45 0.95 -5.85
N LEU A 42 -6.74 0.96 -6.20
CA LEU A 42 -7.29 1.87 -7.21
C LEU A 42 -7.23 3.33 -6.74
N GLU A 43 -7.62 3.58 -5.49
CA GLU A 43 -7.57 4.92 -4.90
C GLU A 43 -6.13 5.42 -4.78
N LEU A 44 -5.19 4.57 -4.33
CA LEU A 44 -3.78 4.93 -4.18
C LEU A 44 -3.17 5.39 -5.51
N VAL A 45 -3.50 4.74 -6.63
CA VAL A 45 -3.02 5.20 -7.95
C VAL A 45 -3.53 6.61 -8.24
N GLY A 46 -4.83 6.87 -8.05
CA GLY A 46 -5.41 8.19 -8.27
C GLY A 46 -4.81 9.26 -7.35
N VAL A 47 -4.54 8.94 -6.09
CA VAL A 47 -3.89 9.86 -5.15
C VAL A 47 -2.46 10.16 -5.58
N LEU A 48 -1.65 9.14 -5.94
CA LEU A 48 -0.29 9.37 -6.40
C LEU A 48 -0.24 10.20 -7.69
N GLU A 49 -1.19 10.02 -8.61
CA GLU A 49 -1.33 10.88 -9.79
C GLU A 49 -1.63 12.33 -9.41
N CYS A 50 -2.47 12.58 -8.39
CA CYS A 50 -2.71 13.93 -7.84
C CYS A 50 -1.49 14.56 -7.16
N TYR A 51 -0.50 13.77 -6.75
CA TYR A 51 0.80 14.22 -6.24
C TYR A 51 1.84 14.38 -7.37
N ASP A 52 1.40 14.47 -8.63
CA ASP A 52 2.25 14.61 -9.83
C ASP A 52 3.28 13.47 -10.00
N CYS A 53 3.05 12.32 -9.36
CA CYS A 53 3.94 11.17 -9.48
C CYS A 53 3.87 10.60 -10.90
N GLN A 54 5.04 10.35 -11.51
CA GLN A 54 5.10 9.76 -12.84
C GLN A 54 4.66 8.29 -12.79
N ARG A 55 4.03 7.80 -13.87
CA ARG A 55 3.57 6.40 -13.97
C ARG A 55 4.64 5.36 -13.62
N GLN A 56 5.90 5.63 -13.97
CA GLN A 56 7.02 4.76 -13.65
C GLN A 56 7.28 4.65 -12.14
N ASP A 57 7.08 5.73 -11.40
CA ASP A 57 7.31 5.78 -9.95
C ASP A 57 6.11 5.23 -9.19
N ILE A 58 4.89 5.47 -9.68
CA ILE A 58 3.69 4.76 -9.24
C ILE A 58 3.88 3.25 -9.37
N ALA A 59 4.32 2.77 -10.54
CA ALA A 59 4.54 1.34 -10.76
C ALA A 59 5.62 0.76 -9.82
N LYS A 60 6.68 1.51 -9.50
CA LYS A 60 7.69 1.10 -8.51
C LYS A 60 7.08 1.03 -7.11
N ALA A 61 6.31 2.03 -6.70
CA ALA A 61 5.63 2.07 -5.40
C ALA A 61 4.66 0.89 -5.22
N LEU A 62 3.85 0.59 -6.22
CA LEU A 62 2.94 -0.57 -6.19
C LEU A 62 3.70 -1.90 -6.07
N ARG A 63 4.79 -2.07 -6.83
CA ARG A 63 5.64 -3.27 -6.73
C ARG A 63 6.31 -3.38 -5.37
N HIS A 64 6.74 -2.27 -4.79
CA HIS A 64 7.30 -2.22 -3.44
C HIS A 64 6.27 -2.71 -2.40
N LEU A 65 5.05 -2.19 -2.45
CA LEU A 65 3.97 -2.62 -1.56
C LEU A 65 3.60 -4.11 -1.74
N LEU A 66 3.60 -4.61 -2.97
CA LEU A 66 3.37 -6.03 -3.27
C LEU A 66 4.49 -6.95 -2.75
N GLY A 67 5.68 -6.41 -2.51
CA GLY A 67 6.83 -7.11 -1.95
C GLY A 67 6.88 -7.16 -0.42
N LEU A 68 5.95 -6.48 0.28
CA LEU A 68 5.96 -6.44 1.74
C LEU A 68 5.66 -7.83 2.35
N PRO A 69 6.52 -8.36 3.24
CA PRO A 69 6.48 -9.75 3.69
C PRO A 69 5.21 -10.11 4.50
N HIS A 70 4.53 -9.11 5.07
CA HIS A 70 3.34 -9.30 5.89
C HIS A 70 2.06 -8.73 5.26
N CYS A 71 2.10 -8.28 4.00
CA CYS A 71 0.90 -7.86 3.27
C CYS A 71 0.31 -9.01 2.45
N LYS A 72 -0.90 -9.43 2.82
CA LYS A 72 -1.69 -10.38 2.02
C LYS A 72 -2.37 -9.62 0.87
N ARG A 73 -2.29 -10.23 -0.31
CA ARG A 73 -3.01 -9.78 -1.50
C ARG A 73 -4.45 -10.25 -1.42
N GLU A 74 -5.36 -9.39 -1.86
CA GLU A 74 -6.71 -9.85 -2.19
C GLU A 74 -6.64 -10.83 -3.37
N ASN A 75 -7.21 -12.02 -3.18
CA ASN A 75 -7.48 -12.91 -4.29
C ASN A 75 -8.98 -12.85 -4.59
N PRO A 76 -9.44 -11.96 -5.49
CA PRO A 76 -10.85 -11.84 -5.81
C PRO A 76 -11.40 -13.08 -6.54
N TRP A 77 -10.53 -13.96 -7.05
CA TRP A 77 -10.90 -15.19 -7.75
C TRP A 77 -10.33 -16.45 -7.06
N PRO A 78 -11.02 -16.98 -6.03
CA PRO A 78 -10.54 -18.14 -5.28
C PRO A 78 -10.45 -19.43 -6.13
N CYS A 79 -11.19 -19.51 -7.25
CA CYS A 79 -11.24 -20.72 -8.09
C CYS A 79 -9.99 -20.97 -8.96
N CYS A 80 -9.03 -20.05 -9.01
CA CYS A 80 -7.84 -20.15 -9.87
C CYS A 80 -6.51 -20.30 -9.10
N ALA A 81 -6.54 -20.84 -7.87
CA ALA A 81 -5.32 -21.27 -7.21
C ALA A 81 -4.94 -22.69 -7.71
N PRO A 82 -3.68 -22.93 -8.14
CA PRO A 82 -3.23 -24.24 -8.61
C PRO A 82 -3.22 -25.31 -7.51
#